data_AF-A0A0M9DIK8-F1
#
_entry.id   AF-A0A0M9DIK8-F1
#
_cell.length_a   1.000
_cell.length_b   1.000
_cell.length_c   1.000
_cell.angle_alpha   90.00
_cell.angle_beta   90.00
_cell.angle_gamma   90.00
#
_symmetry.space_group_name_H-M   'P 1'
#
loop_
_entity.id
_entity.type
_entity.pdbx_description
1 polymer ?
#
loop_
_entity_poly.entity_id
_entity_poly.type
_entity_poly.pdbx_seq_one_letter_code
_entity_poly.pdbx_strand_id
1 'polypeptide(L)'
;MIIKPYKEASLTLGLRALAKRLDRKHPLFDQISKELLQAEAGEYGEKFIMKQLEKLSLVMKIYVLHNITLRYPLSFQIDIVVITPYEVILVECKNIRGNVELKNRPRQMIRTLETGERRIFHHPEVQLEEYVYNLKKFFN
;
A
#
# COMPACT_ATOMS: atom_id res chain seq x y z
N MET A 1 -6.68 -18.75 -5.56
CA MET A 1 -5.27 -19.00 -5.93
C MET A 1 -4.47 -17.71 -5.86
N ILE A 2 -3.35 -17.73 -5.15
CA ILE A 2 -2.40 -16.61 -5.15
C ILE A 2 -1.48 -16.78 -6.37
N ILE A 3 -1.54 -15.84 -7.32
CA ILE A 3 -0.71 -15.87 -8.55
C ILE A 3 0.63 -15.20 -8.29
N LYS A 4 0.58 -14.00 -7.69
CA LYS A 4 1.78 -13.27 -7.28
C LYS A 4 1.69 -13.03 -5.77
N PRO A 5 2.46 -13.80 -4.96
CA PRO A 5 2.38 -13.71 -3.51
C PRO A 5 3.01 -12.42 -3.00
N TYR A 6 2.72 -12.10 -1.74
CA TYR A 6 3.37 -11.00 -1.04
C TYR A 6 4.89 -11.14 -1.08
N LYS A 7 5.58 -10.06 -1.41
CA LYS A 7 7.03 -9.96 -1.31
C LYS A 7 7.42 -8.65 -0.64
N GLU A 8 8.33 -8.75 0.31
CA GLU A 8 8.93 -7.61 0.99
C GLU A 8 9.65 -6.68 -0.01
N ALA A 9 9.55 -5.37 0.20
CA ALA A 9 10.17 -4.39 -0.66
C ALA A 9 11.69 -4.34 -0.42
N SER A 10 12.46 -4.22 -1.50
CA SER A 10 13.93 -4.08 -1.43
C SER A 10 14.35 -2.88 -0.58
N LEU A 11 13.55 -1.80 -0.56
CA LEU A 11 13.79 -0.64 0.27
C LEU A 11 13.76 -0.99 1.76
N THR A 12 12.74 -1.71 2.23
CA THR A 12 12.60 -2.10 3.63
C THR A 12 13.75 -3.01 4.06
N LEU A 13 14.12 -3.97 3.21
CA LEU A 13 15.31 -4.80 3.42
C LEU A 13 16.59 -3.95 3.55
N GLY A 14 16.75 -2.96 2.67
CA GLY A 14 17.87 -2.03 2.69
C GLY A 14 17.92 -1.17 3.95
N LEU A 15 16.80 -0.56 4.33
CA LEU A 15 16.66 0.25 5.54
C LEU A 15 16.95 -0.59 6.80
N ARG A 16 16.43 -1.82 6.87
CA ARG A 16 16.68 -2.73 8.00
C ARG A 16 18.15 -3.08 8.12
N ALA A 17 18.79 -3.39 7.00
CA ALA A 17 20.20 -3.72 6.97
C ALA A 17 21.08 -2.49 7.32
N LEU A 18 20.69 -1.30 6.87
CA LEU A 18 21.37 -0.04 7.19
C LEU A 18 21.24 0.31 8.68
N ALA A 19 20.03 0.30 9.23
CA ALA A 19 19.76 0.57 10.65
C ALA A 19 20.52 -0.39 11.57
N LYS A 20 20.69 -1.66 11.16
CA LYS A 20 21.48 -2.64 11.92
C LYS A 20 22.98 -2.34 11.95
N ARG A 21 23.53 -1.72 10.90
CA ARG A 21 24.97 -1.50 10.72
C ARG A 21 25.42 -0.11 11.11
N LEU A 22 24.52 0.87 11.08
CA LEU A 22 24.85 2.25 11.37
C LEU A 22 25.06 2.45 12.88
N ASP A 23 26.09 3.20 13.24
CA ASP A 23 26.32 3.59 14.64
C ASP A 23 25.14 4.41 15.16
N ARG A 24 24.70 4.14 16.39
CA ARG A 24 23.57 4.84 17.01
C ARG A 24 23.81 6.34 17.21
N LYS A 25 25.06 6.78 17.30
CA LYS A 25 25.45 8.19 17.40
C LYS A 25 25.54 8.87 16.03
N HIS A 26 25.38 8.14 14.94
CA HIS A 26 25.43 8.71 13.61
C HIS A 26 24.28 9.72 13.43
N PRO A 27 24.52 10.92 12.88
CA PRO A 27 23.50 11.97 12.77
C PRO A 27 22.21 11.57 12.04
N LEU A 28 22.29 10.58 11.14
CA LEU A 28 21.15 10.08 10.36
C LEU A 28 20.42 8.87 10.98
N PHE A 29 20.88 8.36 12.12
CA PHE A 29 20.33 7.13 12.70
C PHE A 29 18.83 7.23 13.00
N ASP A 30 18.40 8.35 13.60
CA ASP A 30 16.99 8.57 13.95
C ASP A 30 16.11 8.70 12.70
N GLN A 31 16.61 9.37 11.66
CA GLN A 31 15.90 9.50 10.39
C GLN A 31 15.69 8.12 9.75
N ILE A 32 16.75 7.32 9.63
CA ILE A 32 16.69 5.98 9.03
C ILE A 32 15.79 5.05 9.84
N SER A 33 15.86 5.13 11.17
CA SER A 33 14.98 4.35 12.06
C SER A 33 13.51 4.73 11.85
N LYS A 34 13.21 6.02 11.71
CA LYS A 34 11.87 6.52 11.44
C LYS A 34 11.35 6.12 10.05
N GLU A 35 12.21 6.12 9.04
CA GLU A 35 11.87 5.64 7.68
C GLU A 35 11.61 4.13 7.68
N LEU A 36 12.45 3.34 8.36
CA LEU A 36 12.26 1.90 8.51
C LEU A 36 10.91 1.57 9.16
N LEU A 37 10.59 2.22 10.27
CA LEU A 37 9.31 2.00 10.97
C LEU A 37 8.09 2.32 10.08
N GLN A 38 8.18 3.35 9.24
CA GLN A 38 7.10 3.69 8.30
C GLN A 38 6.97 2.63 7.20
N ALA A 39 8.10 2.17 6.64
CA ALA A 39 8.12 1.14 5.61
C ALA A 39 7.56 -0.20 6.15
N GLU A 40 8.01 -0.63 7.32
CA GLU A 40 7.52 -1.85 7.97
C GLU A 40 6.03 -1.78 8.34
N ALA A 41 5.55 -0.60 8.76
CA ALA A 41 4.13 -0.40 9.00
C ALA A 41 3.29 -0.55 7.72
N GLY A 42 3.73 0.05 6.59
CA GLY A 42 3.05 -0.11 5.30
C GLY A 42 2.98 -1.58 4.88
N GLU A 43 4.12 -2.26 4.91
CA GLU A 43 4.24 -3.68 4.57
C GLU A 43 3.41 -4.59 5.46
N TYR A 44 3.31 -4.28 6.75
CA TYR A 44 2.45 -5.03 7.67
C TYR A 44 0.98 -4.97 7.23
N GLY A 45 0.50 -3.80 6.82
CA GLY A 45 -0.86 -3.62 6.30
C GLY A 45 -1.11 -4.46 5.05
N GLU A 46 -0.22 -4.38 4.07
CA GLU A 46 -0.32 -5.17 2.83
C GLU A 46 -0.29 -6.68 3.10
N LYS A 47 0.65 -7.13 3.95
CA LYS A 47 0.78 -8.53 4.35
C LYS A 47 -0.48 -9.03 5.07
N PHE A 48 -1.09 -8.20 5.90
CA PHE A 48 -2.35 -8.54 6.57
C PHE A 48 -3.48 -8.78 5.55
N ILE A 49 -3.65 -7.88 4.57
CA ILE A 49 -4.67 -8.02 3.52
C ILE A 49 -4.41 -9.28 2.68
N MET A 50 -3.17 -9.49 2.23
CA MET A 50 -2.79 -10.68 1.46
C MET A 50 -3.13 -11.98 2.19
N LYS A 51 -2.90 -12.04 3.52
CA LYS A 51 -3.28 -13.20 4.34
C LYS A 51 -4.79 -13.43 4.40
N GLN A 52 -5.61 -12.38 4.41
CA GLN A 52 -7.07 -12.55 4.37
C GLN A 52 -7.54 -13.01 2.98
N LEU A 53 -6.97 -12.45 1.92
CA LEU A 53 -7.28 -12.86 0.55
C LEU A 53 -6.85 -14.30 0.27
N GLU A 54 -5.74 -14.76 0.84
CA GLU A 54 -5.32 -16.17 0.76
C GLU A 54 -6.38 -17.10 1.34
N LYS A 55 -6.91 -16.81 2.54
CA LYS A 55 -8.02 -17.56 3.14
C LYS A 55 -9.27 -17.55 2.27
N LEU A 56 -9.64 -16.37 1.75
CA LEU A 56 -10.80 -16.23 0.86
C LEU A 56 -10.64 -17.07 -0.40
N SER A 57 -9.41 -17.19 -0.89
CA SER A 57 -9.09 -17.96 -2.09
C SER A 57 -9.19 -19.48 -1.93
N LEU A 58 -9.35 -19.97 -0.69
CA LEU A 58 -9.65 -21.37 -0.38
C LEU A 58 -11.14 -21.69 -0.53
N VAL A 59 -12.02 -20.70 -0.39
CA VAL A 59 -13.48 -20.86 -0.42
C VAL A 59 -14.13 -20.24 -1.66
N MET A 60 -13.42 -19.35 -2.36
CA MET A 60 -13.89 -18.67 -3.56
C MET A 60 -12.85 -18.73 -4.68
N LYS A 61 -13.32 -18.86 -5.92
CA LYS A 61 -12.46 -18.80 -7.11
C LYS A 61 -12.03 -17.36 -7.39
N ILE A 62 -10.97 -16.94 -6.70
CA ILE A 62 -10.31 -15.65 -6.94
C ILE A 62 -8.84 -15.85 -7.28
N TYR A 63 -8.27 -14.93 -8.05
CA TYR A 63 -6.85 -14.83 -8.34
C TYR A 63 -6.31 -13.55 -7.74
N VAL A 64 -5.20 -13.64 -7.00
CA VAL A 64 -4.65 -12.51 -6.27
C VAL A 64 -3.23 -12.23 -6.75
N LEU A 65 -2.94 -10.96 -7.05
CA LEU A 65 -1.62 -10.50 -7.47
C LEU A 65 -1.16 -9.33 -6.61
N HIS A 66 -0.03 -9.49 -5.92
CA HIS A 66 0.60 -8.44 -5.11
C HIS A 66 1.57 -7.57 -5.93
N ASN A 67 1.56 -6.28 -5.65
CA ASN A 67 2.49 -5.26 -6.12
C ASN A 67 2.69 -5.31 -7.65
N ILE A 68 1.62 -5.12 -8.41
CA ILE A 68 1.65 -5.21 -9.88
C ILE A 68 2.03 -3.84 -10.45
N THR A 69 3.06 -3.82 -11.29
CA THR A 69 3.42 -2.66 -12.10
C THR A 69 2.96 -2.88 -13.53
N LEU A 70 2.13 -1.96 -14.03
CA LEU A 70 1.69 -1.94 -15.42
C LEU A 70 2.30 -0.73 -16.13
N ARG A 71 2.48 -0.83 -17.44
CA ARG A 71 3.05 0.25 -18.28
C ARG A 71 2.03 0.65 -19.34
N TYR A 72 1.26 1.71 -19.10
CA TYR A 72 0.40 2.32 -20.11
C TYR A 72 -0.27 3.62 -19.62
N PRO A 73 -0.15 4.77 -20.32
CA PRO A 73 1.00 5.25 -21.10
C PRO A 73 2.22 5.57 -20.22
N LEU A 74 2.03 5.70 -18.90
CA LEU A 74 3.07 5.78 -17.88
C LEU A 74 3.04 4.53 -17.01
N SER A 75 4.11 4.30 -16.24
CA SER A 75 4.15 3.18 -15.29
C SER A 75 3.35 3.51 -14.04
N PHE A 76 2.46 2.62 -13.62
CA PHE A 76 1.74 2.72 -12.35
C PHE A 76 1.80 1.40 -11.61
N GLN A 77 1.82 1.48 -10.28
CA GLN A 77 1.87 0.35 -9.38
C GLN A 77 0.55 0.23 -8.63
N ILE A 78 0.04 -0.98 -8.52
CA ILE A 78 -1.17 -1.30 -7.76
C ILE A 78 -0.76 -2.28 -6.66
N ASP A 79 -1.09 -1.96 -5.41
CA ASP A 79 -0.70 -2.76 -4.26
C ASP A 79 -1.23 -4.19 -4.37
N ILE A 80 -2.52 -4.37 -4.63
CA ILE A 80 -3.12 -5.69 -4.80
C ILE A 80 -4.20 -5.66 -5.89
N VAL A 81 -4.16 -6.64 -6.79
CA VAL A 81 -5.21 -6.90 -7.78
C VAL A 81 -5.88 -8.22 -7.44
N VAL A 82 -7.21 -8.20 -7.33
CA VAL A 82 -8.04 -9.40 -7.13
C VAL A 82 -8.91 -9.60 -8.36
N ILE A 83 -8.77 -10.74 -9.03
CA ILE A 83 -9.54 -11.10 -10.21
C ILE A 83 -10.54 -12.18 -9.80
N THR A 84 -11.81 -11.92 -10.09
CA THR A 84 -12.91 -12.86 -9.92
C THR A 84 -13.44 -13.28 -11.31
N PRO A 85 -14.40 -14.21 -11.40
CA PRO A 85 -15.06 -14.50 -12.67
C PRO A 85 -15.88 -13.33 -13.24
N TYR A 86 -16.16 -12.31 -12.43
CA TYR A 86 -17.09 -11.22 -12.79
C TYR A 86 -16.39 -9.87 -12.95
N GLU A 87 -15.30 -9.64 -12.21
CA GLU A 87 -14.67 -8.32 -12.14
C GLU A 87 -13.20 -8.39 -11.72
N VAL A 88 -12.51 -7.26 -11.93
CA VAL A 88 -11.16 -6.99 -11.43
C VAL A 88 -11.26 -5.91 -10.37
N ILE A 89 -10.87 -6.24 -9.14
CA ILE A 89 -10.91 -5.37 -7.98
C ILE A 89 -9.50 -4.89 -7.67
N LEU A 90 -9.33 -3.57 -7.56
CA LEU A 90 -8.09 -2.93 -7.18
C LEU A 90 -8.15 -2.57 -5.70
N VAL A 91 -7.12 -2.95 -4.95
CA VAL A 91 -7.03 -2.68 -3.52
C VAL A 91 -5.77 -1.86 -3.27
N GLU A 92 -5.96 -0.63 -2.81
CA GLU A 92 -4.91 0.24 -2.30
C GLU A 92 -4.85 0.12 -0.77
N CYS A 93 -3.68 -0.17 -0.21
CA CYS A 93 -3.50 -0.31 1.22
C CYS A 93 -2.92 0.97 1.83
N LYS A 94 -3.57 1.51 2.87
CA LYS A 94 -3.00 2.58 3.69
C LYS A 94 -3.03 2.17 5.16
N ASN A 95 -1.89 1.79 5.72
CA ASN A 95 -1.78 1.54 7.16
C ASN A 95 -1.48 2.85 7.91
N ILE A 96 -2.53 3.51 8.41
CA ILE A 96 -2.44 4.83 9.03
C ILE A 96 -2.86 4.77 10.50
N ARG A 97 -2.00 5.27 11.40
CA ARG A 97 -2.33 5.45 12.82
C ARG A 97 -3.24 6.67 13.03
N GLY A 98 -4.19 6.55 13.96
CA GLY A 98 -5.09 7.62 14.35
C GLY A 98 -6.43 7.53 13.64
N ASN A 99 -7.30 8.51 13.90
CA ASN A 99 -8.60 8.59 13.25
C ASN A 99 -8.44 9.17 11.84
N VAL A 100 -9.03 8.51 10.84
CA VAL A 100 -9.00 8.93 9.44
C VAL A 100 -10.41 9.32 9.00
N GLU A 101 -10.56 10.56 8.55
CA GLU A 101 -11.78 11.09 7.96
C GLU A 101 -11.56 11.32 6.46
N LEU A 102 -12.41 10.74 5.62
CA LEU A 102 -12.45 10.99 4.18
C LEU A 102 -13.51 12.05 3.88
N LYS A 103 -13.07 13.22 3.41
CA LYS A 103 -13.97 14.31 3.01
C LYS A 103 -14.02 14.42 1.50
N ASN A 104 -15.23 14.64 0.98
CA ASN A 104 -15.46 14.79 -0.46
C ASN A 104 -15.46 16.25 -0.94
N ARG A 105 -15.55 17.24 -0.05
CA ARG A 105 -15.66 18.67 -0.39
C ARG A 105 -14.84 19.55 0.58
N PRO A 106 -13.61 19.94 0.23
CA PRO A 106 -12.81 19.42 -0.89
C PRO A 106 -12.43 17.94 -0.66
N ARG A 107 -12.06 17.22 -1.73
CA ARG A 107 -11.57 15.84 -1.62
C ARG A 107 -10.24 15.79 -0.86
N GLN A 108 -10.28 15.28 0.37
CA GLN A 108 -9.10 15.18 1.23
C GLN A 108 -9.24 14.08 2.27
N MET A 109 -8.12 13.49 2.66
CA MET A 109 -8.03 12.59 3.80
C MET A 109 -7.45 13.35 4.98
N ILE A 110 -8.17 13.41 6.10
CA ILE A 110 -7.72 14.08 7.31
C ILE A 110 -7.39 13.01 8.34
N ARG A 111 -6.15 13.02 8.82
CA ARG A 111 -5.71 12.18 9.93
C ARG A 111 -5.63 12.99 11.20
N THR A 112 -6.21 12.47 12.28
CA THR A 112 -6.11 13.03 13.63
C THR A 112 -5.44 12.01 14.54
N LEU A 113 -4.30 12.37 15.13
CA LEU A 113 -3.60 11.55 16.11
C LEU A 113 -4.26 11.69 17.50
N GLU A 114 -3.95 10.76 18.39
CA GLU A 114 -4.39 10.81 19.81
C GLU A 114 -3.91 12.08 20.52
N THR A 115 -2.80 12.67 20.06
CA THR A 115 -2.27 13.96 20.54
C THR A 115 -3.12 15.17 20.14
N GLY A 116 -4.11 14.97 19.26
CA GLY A 116 -4.88 16.05 18.63
C GLY A 116 -4.22 16.65 17.38
N GLU A 117 -3.00 16.21 17.02
CA GLU A 117 -2.33 16.67 15.80
C GLU A 117 -3.13 16.23 14.56
N ARG A 118 -3.45 17.21 13.70
CA ARG A 118 -4.21 17.00 12.46
C ARG A 118 -3.32 17.22 11.24
N ARG A 119 -3.36 16.27 10.31
CA ARG A 119 -2.65 16.36 9.03
C ARG A 119 -3.56 16.02 7.87
N ILE A 120 -3.47 16.81 6.81
CA ILE A 120 -4.25 16.66 5.58
C ILE A 120 -3.39 15.95 4.54
N PHE A 121 -4.00 15.00 3.84
CA PHE A 121 -3.42 14.21 2.77
C PHE A 121 -4.35 14.23 1.56
N HIS A 122 -3.80 13.85 0.39
CA HIS A 122 -4.62 13.60 -0.80
C HIS A 122 -5.64 12.49 -0.54
N HIS A 123 -6.80 12.60 -1.17
CA HIS A 123 -7.85 11.62 -1.04
C HIS A 123 -7.45 10.32 -1.76
N PRO A 124 -7.43 9.16 -1.09
CA PRO A 124 -6.96 7.89 -1.68
C PRO A 124 -7.81 7.43 -2.87
N GLU A 125 -9.11 7.76 -2.90
CA GLU A 125 -9.96 7.40 -4.05
C GLU A 125 -9.52 8.07 -5.36
N VAL A 126 -8.88 9.25 -5.31
CA VAL A 126 -8.39 9.90 -6.54
C VAL A 126 -7.30 9.04 -7.21
N GLN A 127 -6.42 8.45 -6.40
CA GLN A 127 -5.39 7.52 -6.86
C GLN A 127 -6.02 6.24 -7.46
N LEU A 128 -7.04 5.70 -6.79
CA LEU A 128 -7.79 4.54 -7.30
C LEU A 128 -8.55 4.84 -8.61
N GLU A 129 -9.19 6.00 -8.72
CA GLU A 129 -9.86 6.46 -9.94
C GLU A 129 -8.87 6.49 -11.13
N GLU A 130 -7.65 7.00 -10.91
CA GLU A 130 -6.58 7.00 -11.91
C GLU A 130 -6.15 5.59 -12.31
N TYR A 131 -5.98 4.68 -11.35
CA TYR A 131 -5.63 3.29 -11.61
C TYR A 131 -6.72 2.56 -12.41
N VAL A 132 -7.99 2.75 -12.04
CA VAL A 132 -9.13 2.19 -12.78
C VAL A 132 -9.16 2.75 -14.20
N TYR A 133 -8.94 4.05 -14.38
CA TYR A 133 -8.89 4.67 -15.70
C TYR A 133 -7.78 4.07 -16.57
N ASN A 134 -6.55 4.01 -16.06
CA ASN A 134 -5.40 3.47 -16.80
C ASN A 134 -5.55 1.98 -17.10
N LEU A 135 -6.10 1.19 -16.16
CA LEU A 135 -6.32 -0.24 -16.36
C LEU A 135 -7.39 -0.50 -17.43
N LYS A 136 -8.49 0.27 -17.44
CA LYS A 136 -9.49 0.20 -18.52
C LYS A 136 -8.86 0.52 -19.88
N LYS A 137 -7.95 1.49 -19.92
CA LYS A 137 -7.23 1.85 -21.14
C LYS A 137 -6.20 0.80 -21.58
N PHE A 138 -5.62 0.05 -20.63
CA PHE A 138 -4.69 -1.04 -20.91
C PHE A 138 -5.39 -2.27 -21.54
N PHE A 139 -6.65 -2.54 -21.17
CA PHE A 139 -7.42 -3.66 -21.70
C PHE A 139 -8.18 -3.37 -23.01
N ASN A 140 -8.25 -2.11 -23.43
CA ASN A 140 -8.85 -1.68 -24.70
C ASN A 140 -7.80 -1.62 -25.81
#